data_AF-A0A9D6L0J1-F1
#
_entry.id   AF-A0A9D6L0J1-F1
#
_cell.length_a   1.000
_cell.length_b   1.000
_cell.length_c   1.000
_cell.angle_alpha   90.00
_cell.angle_beta   90.00
_cell.angle_gamma   90.00
#
_symmetry.space_group_name_H-M   'P 1'
#
loop_
_entity.id
_entity.type
_entity.pdbx_description
1 polymer ?
#
loop_
_entity_poly.entity_id
_entity_poly.type
_entity_poly.pdbx_seq_one_letter_code
_entity_poly.pdbx_strand_id
1 'polypeptide(L)'
;MLTKVRRTGNSMSSGLYEQGDKQLHSTFLVCQKGISLCSDEEDRKSLLMRVRYEFKQAIFSGNKTEAKLFGQLEKEIDSHNWWFYFFTFLSWIPLPWSWIRKKYHRLLYN
;
A
#
# COMPACT_ATOMS: atom_id res chain seq x y z
N MET A 1 4.28 -14.27 19.54
CA MET A 1 4.49 -15.49 18.74
C MET A 1 5.54 -15.17 17.68
N LEU A 2 6.79 -15.63 17.83
CA LEU A 2 7.87 -15.35 16.88
C LEU A 2 7.98 -16.51 15.88
N THR A 3 7.19 -16.45 14.82
CA THR A 3 7.26 -17.43 13.73
C THR A 3 8.48 -17.13 12.87
N LYS A 4 9.47 -18.03 12.84
CA LYS A 4 10.69 -17.88 12.04
C LYS A 4 10.36 -18.12 10.57
N VAL A 5 10.04 -17.07 9.83
CA VAL A 5 9.69 -17.14 8.41
C VAL A 5 10.94 -17.48 7.60
N ARG A 6 10.94 -18.63 6.92
CA ARG A 6 12.02 -19.06 6.01
C ARG A 6 11.93 -18.22 4.74
N ARG A 7 12.86 -17.26 4.54
CA ARG A 7 12.89 -16.40 3.34
C ARG A 7 13.88 -16.95 2.32
N THR A 8 13.35 -17.48 1.21
CA THR A 8 14.13 -17.80 0.01
C THR A 8 14.29 -16.53 -0.84
N GLY A 9 15.45 -16.34 -1.48
CA GLY A 9 15.79 -15.12 -2.24
C GLY A 9 14.81 -14.77 -3.36
N ASN A 10 14.09 -15.77 -3.88
CA ASN A 10 13.09 -15.62 -4.95
C ASN A 10 11.64 -15.66 -4.44
N SER A 11 11.40 -15.41 -3.15
CA SER A 11 10.04 -15.37 -2.61
C SER A 11 9.24 -14.22 -3.23
N MET A 12 7.96 -14.44 -3.57
CA MET A 12 7.14 -13.39 -4.22
C MET A 12 7.03 -12.10 -3.42
N SER A 13 7.26 -12.16 -2.11
CA SER A 13 7.24 -11.00 -1.21
C SER A 13 8.51 -10.16 -1.24
N SER A 14 9.60 -10.62 -1.87
CA SER A 14 10.86 -9.86 -1.96
C SER A 14 10.73 -8.64 -2.88
N GLY A 15 9.92 -8.72 -3.94
CA GLY A 15 9.68 -7.65 -4.93
C GLY A 15 8.45 -6.77 -4.67
N LEU A 16 7.70 -7.01 -3.60
CA LEU A 16 6.54 -6.17 -3.23
C LEU A 16 6.95 -4.72 -3.03
N TYR A 17 6.19 -3.75 -3.55
CA TYR A 17 6.44 -2.31 -3.42
C TYR A 17 7.76 -1.82 -4.03
N GLU A 18 8.20 -2.46 -5.11
CA GLU A 18 9.19 -1.87 -6.01
C GLU A 18 8.50 -0.94 -7.03
N GLN A 19 9.27 -0.05 -7.65
CA GLN A 19 8.71 0.84 -8.67
C GLN A 19 8.26 0.00 -9.88
N GLY A 20 7.00 0.14 -10.29
CA GLY A 20 6.38 -0.68 -11.33
C GLY A 20 5.91 -2.06 -10.86
N ASP A 21 5.76 -2.26 -9.54
CA ASP A 21 5.28 -3.52 -8.98
C ASP A 21 3.82 -3.84 -9.41
N LYS A 22 3.68 -4.88 -10.23
CA LYS A 22 2.39 -5.38 -10.71
C LYS A 22 1.52 -5.95 -9.59
N GLN A 23 2.12 -6.38 -8.47
CA GLN A 23 1.37 -6.91 -7.32
C GLN A 23 0.59 -5.80 -6.62
N LEU A 24 1.15 -4.59 -6.55
CA LEU A 24 0.44 -3.43 -5.99
C LEU A 24 -0.82 -3.10 -6.81
N HIS A 25 -0.71 -3.15 -8.14
CA HIS A 25 -1.86 -2.98 -9.02
C HIS A 25 -2.89 -4.11 -8.88
N SER A 26 -2.45 -5.37 -8.79
CA SER A 26 -3.36 -6.49 -8.52
C SER A 26 -4.10 -6.31 -7.19
N THR A 27 -3.41 -5.77 -6.18
CA THR A 27 -4.01 -5.48 -4.87
C THR A 27 -5.08 -4.41 -4.97
N PHE A 28 -4.84 -3.36 -5.79
CA PHE A 28 -5.87 -2.36 -6.10
C PHE A 28 -7.13 -3.00 -6.67
N LEU A 29 -7.01 -3.89 -7.67
CA LEU A 29 -8.16 -4.57 -8.26
C LEU A 29 -8.93 -5.43 -7.26
N VAL A 30 -8.21 -6.09 -6.33
CA VAL A 30 -8.84 -6.86 -5.25
C VAL A 30 -9.59 -5.95 -4.29
N CYS A 31 -8.98 -4.84 -3.86
CA CYS A 31 -9.65 -3.86 -3.01
C CYS A 31 -10.88 -3.25 -3.69
N GLN A 32 -10.78 -2.96 -4.99
CA GLN A 32 -11.90 -2.46 -5.79
C GLN A 32 -13.06 -3.44 -5.83
N LYS A 33 -12.78 -4.73 -6.10
CA LYS A 33 -13.80 -5.77 -6.03
C LYS A 33 -14.38 -5.90 -4.61
N GLY A 34 -13.53 -5.75 -3.60
CA GLY A 34 -13.89 -5.82 -2.18
C GLY A 34 -15.01 -4.87 -1.79
N ILE A 35 -15.13 -3.69 -2.42
CA ILE A 35 -16.22 -2.74 -2.15
C ILE A 35 -17.59 -3.39 -2.33
N SER A 36 -17.76 -4.16 -3.42
CA SER A 36 -19.03 -4.86 -3.72
C SER A 36 -19.31 -6.06 -2.81
N LEU A 37 -18.30 -6.52 -2.06
CA LEU A 37 -18.39 -7.70 -1.18
C LEU A 37 -18.62 -7.31 0.29
N CYS A 38 -18.34 -6.06 0.67
CA CYS A 38 -18.57 -5.58 2.02
C CYS A 38 -20.08 -5.58 2.34
N SER A 39 -20.47 -6.38 3.34
CA SER A 39 -21.89 -6.54 3.71
C SER A 39 -22.31 -5.55 4.79
N ASP A 40 -21.37 -5.12 5.63
CA ASP A 40 -21.63 -4.18 6.73
C ASP A 40 -20.60 -3.03 6.78
N GLU A 41 -20.76 -2.16 7.78
CA GLU A 41 -19.89 -1.00 7.97
C GLU A 41 -18.49 -1.40 8.50
N GLU A 42 -18.38 -2.53 9.19
CA GLU A 42 -17.13 -3.03 9.77
C GLU A 42 -16.20 -3.60 8.67
N ASP A 43 -16.78 -4.30 7.70
CA ASP A 43 -16.13 -4.73 6.47
C ASP A 43 -15.58 -3.53 5.70
N ARG A 44 -16.39 -2.47 5.55
CA ARG A 44 -15.96 -1.24 4.87
C ARG A 44 -14.83 -0.54 5.60
N LYS A 45 -14.88 -0.47 6.93
CA LYS A 45 -13.79 0.07 7.76
C LYS A 45 -12.51 -0.74 7.59
N SER A 46 -12.60 -2.06 7.59
CA SER A 46 -11.47 -2.96 7.38
C SER A 46 -10.85 -2.80 5.99
N LEU A 47 -11.69 -2.71 4.96
CA LEU A 47 -11.26 -2.43 3.59
C LEU A 47 -10.59 -1.06 3.48
N LEU A 48 -11.17 -0.04 4.10
CA LEU A 48 -10.62 1.32 4.14
C LEU A 48 -9.23 1.36 4.79
N MET A 49 -9.05 0.65 5.91
CA MET A 49 -7.73 0.52 6.53
C MET A 49 -6.71 -0.11 5.57
N ARG A 50 -7.13 -1.12 4.80
CA ARG A 50 -6.27 -1.75 3.80
C ARG A 50 -5.92 -0.80 2.67
N VAL A 51 -6.91 -0.12 2.09
CA VAL A 51 -6.70 0.88 1.02
C VAL A 51 -5.72 1.95 1.46
N ARG A 52 -5.86 2.47 2.68
CA ARG A 52 -4.94 3.47 3.25
C ARG A 52 -3.53 2.95 3.42
N TYR A 53 -3.38 1.69 3.84
CA TYR A 53 -2.08 1.05 3.96
C TYR A 53 -1.40 0.95 2.60
N GLU A 54 -2.09 0.43 1.59
CA GLU A 54 -1.55 0.27 0.23
C GLU A 54 -1.26 1.63 -0.43
N PHE A 55 -2.12 2.62 -0.21
CA PHE A 55 -1.92 4.00 -0.65
C PHE A 55 -0.59 4.58 -0.12
N LYS A 56 -0.34 4.44 1.18
CA LYS A 56 0.93 4.88 1.79
C LYS A 56 2.12 4.16 1.16
N GLN A 57 2.00 2.84 0.97
CA GLN A 57 3.07 2.06 0.34
C GLN A 57 3.31 2.49 -1.10
N ALA A 58 2.26 2.79 -1.87
CA ALA A 58 2.36 3.30 -3.22
C ALA A 58 3.11 4.63 -3.29
N ILE A 59 2.85 5.56 -2.36
CA ILE A 59 3.62 6.81 -2.23
C ILE A 59 5.09 6.51 -1.93
N PHE A 60 5.37 5.72 -0.89
CA PHE A 60 6.75 5.49 -0.43
C PHE A 60 7.59 4.70 -1.44
N SER A 61 6.96 3.85 -2.26
CA SER A 61 7.61 3.11 -3.34
C SER A 61 7.72 3.90 -4.65
N GLY A 62 7.15 5.10 -4.73
CA GLY A 62 7.16 5.92 -5.94
C GLY A 62 6.19 5.45 -7.02
N ASN A 63 5.26 4.55 -6.69
CA ASN A 63 4.20 4.05 -7.57
C ASN A 63 3.06 5.08 -7.64
N LYS A 64 3.30 6.18 -8.37
CA LYS A 64 2.39 7.33 -8.46
C LYS A 64 1.02 6.98 -9.05
N THR A 65 0.99 6.07 -10.03
CA THR A 65 -0.24 5.64 -10.68
C THR A 65 -1.14 4.92 -9.67
N GLU A 66 -0.59 3.95 -8.96
CA GLU A 66 -1.26 3.17 -7.93
C GLU A 66 -1.68 4.05 -6.76
N ALA A 67 -0.83 4.99 -6.34
CA ALA A 67 -1.19 5.97 -5.32
C ALA A 67 -2.44 6.77 -5.72
N LYS A 68 -2.51 7.25 -6.96
CA LYS A 68 -3.70 7.95 -7.47
C LYS A 68 -4.94 7.05 -7.45
N LEU A 69 -4.81 5.80 -7.89
CA LEU A 69 -5.91 4.83 -7.92
C LEU A 69 -6.44 4.52 -6.52
N PHE A 70 -5.56 4.23 -5.56
CA PHE A 70 -5.97 3.99 -4.18
C PHE A 70 -6.57 5.24 -3.53
N GLY A 71 -6.08 6.44 -3.86
CA GLY A 71 -6.68 7.69 -3.37
C GLY A 71 -8.08 7.94 -3.93
N GLN A 72 -8.36 7.53 -5.16
CA GLN A 72 -9.72 7.57 -5.71
C GLN A 72 -10.62 6.53 -5.04
N LEU A 73 -10.10 5.32 -4.81
CA LEU A 73 -10.83 4.25 -4.13
C LEU A 73 -11.19 4.62 -2.68
N GLU A 74 -10.30 5.30 -1.97
CA GLU A 74 -10.57 5.81 -0.62
C GLU A 74 -11.78 6.76 -0.62
N LYS A 75 -11.87 7.68 -1.60
CA LYS A 75 -13.00 8.61 -1.72
C LYS A 75 -14.33 7.92 -2.01
N GLU A 76 -14.29 6.80 -2.72
CA GLU A 76 -15.47 5.99 -3.03
C GLU A 76 -16.00 5.27 -1.79
N ILE A 77 -15.11 4.82 -0.91
CA ILE A 77 -15.45 4.12 0.33
C ILE A 77 -15.86 5.10 1.43
N ASP A 78 -15.17 6.24 1.55
CA ASP A 78 -15.39 7.23 2.62
C ASP A 78 -15.27 8.66 2.09
N SER A 79 -16.36 9.43 2.18
CA SER A 79 -16.44 10.80 1.66
C SER A 79 -15.84 11.84 2.60
N HIS A 80 -15.58 11.50 3.86
CA HIS A 80 -15.12 12.45 4.88
C HIS A 80 -13.83 11.98 5.53
N ASN A 81 -12.68 12.38 4.97
CA ASN A 81 -11.45 12.20 5.71
C ASN A 81 -10.41 13.30 5.53
N TRP A 82 -10.11 14.00 6.64
CA TRP A 82 -8.93 14.83 6.82
C TRP A 82 -7.67 14.09 6.39
N TRP A 83 -7.56 12.80 6.70
CA TRP A 83 -6.39 11.98 6.37
C TRP A 83 -6.07 12.01 4.86
N PHE A 84 -7.08 12.13 4.00
CA PHE A 84 -6.89 12.32 2.56
C PHE A 84 -6.11 13.59 2.23
N TYR A 85 -6.34 14.70 2.94
CA TYR A 85 -5.61 15.97 2.75
C TYR A 85 -4.15 15.86 3.22
N PHE A 86 -3.92 15.20 4.37
CA PHE A 86 -2.56 14.97 4.86
C PHE A 86 -1.75 14.10 3.90
N PHE A 87 -2.38 13.08 3.34
CA PHE A 87 -1.75 12.11 2.45
C PHE A 87 -1.62 12.60 1.00
N THR A 88 -2.55 13.40 0.50
CA THR A 88 -2.36 14.12 -0.78
C THR A 88 -1.24 15.14 -0.68
N PHE A 89 -1.13 15.86 0.44
CA PHE A 89 0.02 16.71 0.72
C PHE A 89 1.33 15.90 0.75
N LEU A 90 1.30 14.70 1.34
CA LEU A 90 2.46 13.80 1.35
C LEU A 90 2.81 13.24 -0.05
N SER A 91 1.82 13.02 -0.93
CA SER A 91 2.04 12.57 -2.30
C SER A 91 2.80 13.59 -3.17
N TRP A 92 2.77 14.86 -2.76
CA TRP A 92 3.54 15.94 -3.36
C TRP A 92 5.02 15.91 -2.98
N ILE A 93 5.39 15.18 -1.93
CA ILE A 93 6.78 15.00 -1.54
C ILE A 93 7.30 13.74 -2.25
N PRO A 94 8.17 13.86 -3.27
CA PRO A 94 8.85 12.72 -3.84
C PRO A 94 9.89 12.25 -2.84
N LEU A 95 9.48 11.43 -1.89
CA LEU A 95 10.35 10.86 -0.87
C LEU A 95 10.76 9.46 -1.37
N PRO A 96 11.97 9.29 -1.94
CA PRO A 96 12.41 8.00 -2.47
C PRO A 96 12.88 7.12 -1.31
N TRP A 97 11.94 6.47 -0.62
CA TRP A 97 12.25 5.56 0.50
C TRP A 97 12.82 4.21 0.03
N SER A 98 13.01 4.03 -1.29
CA SER A 98 13.78 2.93 -1.87
C SER A 98 15.18 2.79 -1.21
N TRP A 99 15.75 3.90 -0.73
CA TRP A 99 17.03 3.93 -0.01
C TRP A 99 16.92 3.38 1.41
N ILE A 100 15.82 3.67 2.12
CA ILE A 100 15.59 3.15 3.47
C ILE A 100 15.40 1.64 3.42
N ARG A 101 14.69 1.11 2.42
CA ARG A 101 14.57 -0.34 2.24
C ARG A 101 15.90 -1.02 1.92
N LYS A 102 16.72 -0.46 1.01
CA LYS A 102 18.08 -0.97 0.77
C LYS A 102 18.92 -0.98 2.04
N LYS A 103 18.80 0.06 2.88
CA LYS A 103 19.52 0.16 4.15
C LYS A 103 18.97 -0.80 5.21
N TYR A 104 17.66 -0.99 5.28
CA TYR A 104 17.00 -1.92 6.21
C TYR A 104 17.32 -3.39 5.87
N HIS A 105 17.26 -3.75 4.58
CA HIS A 105 17.73 -5.06 4.11
C HIS A 105 19.23 -5.25 4.34
N ARG A 106 20.05 -4.20 4.20
CA ARG A 106 21.48 -4.32 4.46
C ARG A 106 21.82 -4.43 5.95
N LEU A 107 21.04 -3.79 6.84
CA LEU A 107 21.27 -3.81 8.29
C LEU A 107 20.75 -5.07 8.99
N LEU A 108 19.69 -5.70 8.48
CA LEU A 108 19.13 -6.93 9.05
C LEU A 108 19.74 -8.22 8.47
N TYR A 109 20.48 -8.13 7.36
CA TYR A 109 21.06 -9.29 6.65
C TYR A 109 22.59 -9.22 6.46
N ASN A 110 23.28 -8.26 7.11
CA ASN A 110 24.73 -8.33 7.36
C ASN A 110 24.98 -8.81 8.78
#